data_AF-A0A938MXE4-F1
#
_entry.id   AF-A0A938MXE4-F1
#
_cell.length_a   1.000
_cell.length_b   1.000
_cell.length_c   1.000
_cell.angle_alpha   90.00
_cell.angle_beta   90.00
_cell.angle_gamma   90.00
#
_symmetry.space_group_name_H-M   'P 1'
#
loop_
_entity.id
_entity.type
_entity.pdbx_description
1 polymer ?
#
loop_
_entity_poly.entity_id
_entity_poly.type
_entity_poly.pdbx_seq_one_letter_code
_entity_poly.pdbx_strand_id
1 'polypeptide(L)'
;MFGKQKQLGWWIAIAVAMGLVWASQVSAQKKVKPPPPPSAKLVNLGPGVPTAMNQLDLFVEIVGHNGAGVGRYWMVDSTGVLMDSFDLASFPGATGSTTEAQGINNHGTIVGCHGDPDLGWQSVRPLVWATPESLPVELPVRDDVYNSGASAINDDGLVIGTWYESNGQRSLVAWKLSVSDGIVTVLDSLVIVTAPNVFAERTTNSGYVSYTADVSSGGYRAFRLRLIWDESSQKILEVVGSRSQLFEGHSEAIGVNEAGTVCGTYRLDSTLMEAFAMTIHGELLVLPQLPGGKTKGKTYEVRNTCAMALNNASPVQVVAWADKYFPDSNQMTDDYDVRITANTSITNLEDEVSNWVDNSVADINDAGWIIGRTTNGAVVLLP
;
A
#
# COMPACT_ATOMS: atom_id res chain seq x y z
N MET A 1 66.48 -27.39 -15.48
CA MET A 1 66.23 -26.23 -14.59
C MET A 1 64.72 -26.13 -14.36
N PHE A 2 64.21 -26.77 -13.32
CA PHE A 2 62.85 -26.56 -12.82
C PHE A 2 62.95 -26.43 -11.31
N GLY A 3 62.55 -25.28 -10.77
CA GLY A 3 62.60 -25.05 -9.34
C GLY A 3 62.17 -23.64 -8.98
N LYS A 4 60.90 -23.51 -8.55
CA LYS A 4 60.36 -22.63 -7.49
C LYS A 4 58.89 -22.32 -7.75
N GLN A 5 58.01 -23.27 -7.40
CA GLN A 5 56.55 -23.08 -7.38
C GLN A 5 55.93 -23.32 -5.99
N LYS A 6 56.75 -23.39 -4.92
CA LYS A 6 56.30 -23.75 -3.57
C LYS A 6 56.01 -22.56 -2.64
N GLN A 7 56.24 -21.31 -3.04
CA GLN A 7 56.06 -20.15 -2.14
C GLN A 7 54.72 -19.42 -2.28
N LEU A 8 53.98 -19.59 -3.39
CA LEU A 8 52.72 -18.87 -3.58
C LEU A 8 51.57 -19.43 -2.73
N GLY A 9 51.53 -20.75 -2.50
CA GLY A 9 50.49 -21.39 -1.69
C GLY A 9 50.53 -21.03 -0.21
N TRP A 10 51.71 -20.65 0.32
CA TRP A 10 51.88 -20.31 1.73
C TRP A 10 51.30 -18.93 2.07
N TRP A 11 51.39 -17.96 1.15
CA TRP A 11 50.84 -16.63 1.35
C TRP A 11 49.30 -16.59 1.28
N ILE A 12 48.70 -17.43 0.44
CA ILE A 12 47.23 -17.51 0.32
C ILE A 12 46.61 -18.13 1.58
N ALA A 13 47.23 -19.17 2.15
CA ALA A 13 46.73 -19.80 3.38
C ALA A 13 46.77 -18.84 4.59
N ILE A 14 47.81 -18.00 4.69
CA ILE A 14 47.93 -17.00 5.76
C ILE A 14 46.88 -15.88 5.61
N ALA A 15 46.60 -15.42 4.40
CA ALA A 15 45.58 -14.40 4.16
C ALA A 15 44.16 -14.89 4.51
N VAL A 16 43.83 -16.15 4.20
CA VAL A 16 42.54 -16.77 4.57
C VAL A 16 42.43 -16.97 6.08
N ALA A 17 43.50 -17.39 6.74
CA ALA A 17 43.51 -17.57 8.19
C ALA A 17 43.38 -16.23 8.95
N MET A 18 44.04 -15.16 8.48
CA MET A 18 43.92 -13.83 9.10
C MET A 18 42.54 -13.20 8.86
N GLY A 19 41.92 -13.43 7.70
CA GLY A 19 40.53 -13.02 7.44
C GLY A 19 39.51 -13.73 8.33
N LEU A 20 39.73 -15.02 8.65
CA LEU A 20 38.86 -15.80 9.54
C LEU A 20 39.00 -15.41 11.02
N VAL A 21 40.18 -15.00 11.48
CA VAL A 21 40.37 -14.58 12.88
C VAL A 21 39.71 -13.23 13.16
N TRP A 22 39.73 -12.29 12.21
CA TRP A 22 39.06 -10.98 12.38
C TRP A 22 37.53 -11.05 12.34
N ALA A 23 36.94 -12.09 11.73
CA ALA A 23 35.49 -12.29 11.73
C ALA A 23 34.94 -12.81 13.07
N SER A 24 35.80 -13.22 14.01
CA SER A 24 35.37 -13.89 15.26
C SER A 24 35.33 -13.00 16.51
N GLN A 25 35.73 -11.72 16.41
CA GLN A 25 35.63 -10.74 17.50
C GLN A 25 34.50 -9.73 17.31
N VAL A 26 33.34 -10.18 16.84
CA VAL A 26 32.10 -9.46 17.16
C VAL A 26 31.86 -9.66 18.65
N SER A 27 32.41 -8.75 19.45
CA SER A 27 32.16 -8.62 20.88
C SER A 27 30.66 -8.82 21.11
N ALA A 28 30.29 -9.79 21.94
CA ALA A 28 28.93 -9.96 22.41
C ALA A 28 28.52 -8.67 23.14
N GLN A 29 27.98 -7.70 22.39
CA GLN A 29 27.39 -6.52 22.95
C GLN A 29 26.29 -7.01 23.88
N LYS A 30 26.48 -6.74 25.17
CA LYS A 30 25.47 -6.93 26.20
C LYS A 30 24.18 -6.33 25.63
N LYS A 31 23.14 -7.14 25.38
CA LYS A 31 21.84 -6.68 24.89
C LYS A 31 21.37 -5.56 25.81
N VAL A 32 21.61 -4.32 25.40
CA VAL A 32 21.06 -3.16 26.06
C VAL A 32 19.57 -3.27 25.78
N LYS A 33 18.76 -3.34 26.84
CA LYS A 33 17.31 -3.26 26.70
C LYS A 33 17.04 -1.98 25.92
N PRO A 34 16.41 -2.04 24.72
CA PRO A 34 16.11 -0.83 23.98
C PRO A 34 15.36 0.14 24.89
N PRO A 35 15.59 1.45 24.77
CA PRO A 35 14.70 2.41 25.40
C PRO A 35 13.25 2.08 25.02
N PRO A 36 12.27 2.32 25.92
CA PRO A 36 10.87 2.20 25.54
C PRO A 36 10.63 2.96 24.23
N PRO A 37 9.84 2.41 23.30
CA PRO A 37 9.43 3.18 22.13
C PRO A 37 8.89 4.53 22.57
N PRO A 38 9.16 5.62 21.84
CA PRO A 38 8.42 6.86 22.07
C PRO A 38 6.92 6.57 22.08
N SER A 39 6.17 7.27 22.93
CA SER A 39 4.73 7.13 22.98
C SER A 39 4.19 7.54 21.62
N ALA A 40 3.49 6.66 20.93
CA ALA A 40 2.81 7.01 19.70
C ALA A 40 1.89 8.21 19.96
N LYS A 41 1.97 9.22 19.08
CA LYS A 41 1.15 10.43 19.20
C LYS A 41 0.06 10.37 18.14
N LEU A 42 -1.19 10.53 18.58
CA LEU A 42 -2.34 10.66 17.71
C LEU A 42 -2.49 12.10 17.23
N VAL A 43 -2.66 12.27 15.92
CA VAL A 43 -2.99 13.54 15.28
C VAL A 43 -4.38 13.43 14.67
N ASN A 44 -5.32 14.28 15.11
CA ASN A 44 -6.65 14.34 14.51
C ASN A 44 -6.62 15.26 13.27
N LEU A 45 -6.96 14.71 12.11
CA LEU A 45 -7.03 15.41 10.83
C LEU A 45 -8.41 16.07 10.60
N GLY A 46 -9.36 15.85 11.50
CA GLY A 46 -10.75 16.29 11.37
C GLY A 46 -11.60 15.30 10.56
N PRO A 47 -12.78 15.73 10.08
CA PRO A 47 -13.69 14.84 9.37
C PRO A 47 -13.10 14.41 8.02
N GLY A 48 -13.05 13.11 7.79
CA GLY A 48 -12.66 12.52 6.52
C GLY A 48 -12.28 11.05 6.62
N VAL A 49 -11.99 10.48 5.47
CA VAL A 49 -11.50 9.12 5.26
C VAL A 49 -10.18 9.28 4.50
N PRO A 50 -9.02 9.11 5.16
CA PRO A 50 -7.75 9.16 4.47
C PRO A 50 -7.59 7.88 3.65
N THR A 51 -6.96 7.98 2.48
CA THR A 51 -6.86 6.87 1.51
C THR A 51 -5.43 6.53 1.14
N ALA A 52 -4.55 7.54 1.12
CA ALA A 52 -3.13 7.38 0.87
C ALA A 52 -2.34 8.44 1.63
N MET A 53 -1.10 8.08 1.97
CA MET A 53 -0.13 9.02 2.49
C MET A 53 1.15 8.97 1.70
N ASN A 54 1.86 10.08 1.73
CA ASN A 54 3.20 10.17 1.21
C ASN A 54 4.12 10.89 2.20
N GLN A 55 5.39 10.51 2.21
CA GLN A 55 6.39 11.06 3.12
C GLN A 55 7.35 11.99 2.40
N LEU A 56 7.35 13.26 2.80
CA LEU A 56 8.39 14.21 2.47
C LEU A 56 9.42 14.28 3.62
N ASP A 57 10.59 14.88 3.37
CA ASP A 57 11.69 14.94 4.35
C ASP A 57 11.26 15.48 5.73
N LEU A 58 10.41 16.51 5.76
CA LEU A 58 9.98 17.21 6.99
C LEU A 58 8.47 17.12 7.25
N PHE A 59 7.71 16.57 6.31
CA PHE A 59 6.24 16.59 6.33
C PHE A 59 5.68 15.28 5.81
N VAL A 60 4.43 15.02 6.14
CA VAL A 60 3.62 13.94 5.59
C VAL A 60 2.44 14.56 4.91
N GLU A 61 2.25 14.20 3.64
CA GLU A 61 1.09 14.59 2.86
C GLU A 61 0.10 13.44 2.86
N ILE A 62 -1.18 13.78 3.02
CA ILE A 62 -2.25 12.80 3.15
C ILE A 62 -3.39 13.25 2.25
N VAL A 63 -3.95 12.30 1.53
CA VAL A 63 -5.14 12.53 0.70
C VAL A 63 -6.26 11.60 1.08
N GLY A 64 -7.47 11.97 0.69
CA GLY A 64 -8.67 11.21 0.98
C GLY A 64 -9.92 11.94 0.54
N HIS A 65 -11.01 11.71 1.25
CA HIS A 65 -12.26 12.43 1.02
C HIS A 65 -12.97 12.74 2.33
N ASN A 66 -13.79 13.78 2.36
CA ASN A 66 -14.64 14.08 3.49
C ASN A 66 -15.92 13.21 3.49
N GLY A 67 -16.72 13.25 4.55
CA GLY A 67 -17.96 12.45 4.64
C GLY A 67 -19.05 12.80 3.60
N ALA A 68 -18.88 13.89 2.84
CA ALA A 68 -19.72 14.27 1.71
C ALA A 68 -19.13 13.81 0.36
N GLY A 69 -18.01 13.08 0.38
CA GLY A 69 -17.31 12.63 -0.82
C GLY A 69 -16.61 13.77 -1.56
N VAL A 70 -16.11 14.80 -0.87
CA VAL A 70 -15.24 15.82 -1.48
C VAL A 70 -13.79 15.46 -1.20
N GLY A 71 -12.96 15.45 -2.24
CA GLY A 71 -11.55 15.13 -2.16
C GLY A 71 -10.87 16.09 -1.20
N ARG A 72 -9.96 15.59 -0.36
CA ARG A 72 -9.35 16.38 0.71
C ARG A 72 -7.86 16.09 0.81
N TYR A 73 -7.12 17.14 1.11
CA TYR A 73 -5.69 17.12 1.36
C TYR A 73 -5.40 17.57 2.80
N TRP A 74 -4.42 16.93 3.43
CA TRP A 74 -3.86 17.32 4.71
C TRP A 74 -2.34 17.29 4.65
N MET A 75 -1.71 18.24 5.32
CA MET A 75 -0.26 18.26 5.50
C MET A 75 0.06 18.27 7.00
N VAL A 76 0.89 17.33 7.44
CA VAL A 76 1.29 17.17 8.84
C VAL A 76 2.81 17.29 8.94
N ASP A 77 3.35 18.08 9.86
CA ASP A 77 4.80 18.10 10.07
C ASP A 77 5.32 16.84 10.76
N SER A 78 6.63 16.62 10.72
CA SER A 78 7.32 15.49 11.40
C SER A 78 7.01 15.34 12.90
N THR A 79 6.44 16.34 13.57
CA THR A 79 6.06 16.30 14.99
C THR A 79 4.58 15.95 15.20
N GLY A 80 3.84 15.72 14.12
CA GLY A 80 2.42 15.45 14.14
C GLY A 80 1.57 16.69 14.39
N VAL A 81 2.00 17.87 13.94
CA VAL A 81 1.16 19.07 13.93
C VAL A 81 0.54 19.19 12.54
N LEU A 82 -0.79 19.30 12.49
CA LEU A 82 -1.51 19.59 11.26
C LEU A 82 -1.14 21.01 10.81
N MET A 83 -0.45 21.11 9.68
CA MET A 83 0.06 22.37 9.12
C MET A 83 -0.98 23.02 8.22
N ASP A 84 -1.65 22.21 7.39
CA ASP A 84 -2.67 22.68 6.47
C ASP A 84 -3.70 21.58 6.19
N SER A 85 -4.92 22.00 5.81
CA SER A 85 -5.93 21.11 5.26
C SER A 85 -6.94 21.89 4.43
N PHE A 86 -7.30 21.37 3.26
CA PHE A 86 -8.34 21.96 2.42
C PHE A 86 -8.98 20.91 1.52
N ASP A 87 -10.17 21.26 1.05
CA ASP A 87 -10.89 20.46 0.05
C ASP A 87 -10.27 20.72 -1.33
N LEU A 88 -10.02 19.63 -2.07
CA LEU A 88 -9.53 19.68 -3.43
C LEU A 88 -10.59 20.27 -4.36
N ALA A 89 -10.15 20.98 -5.40
CA ALA A 89 -11.05 21.51 -6.40
C ALA A 89 -11.86 20.38 -7.06
N SER A 90 -13.18 20.56 -7.12
CA SER A 90 -14.07 19.67 -7.84
C SER A 90 -13.91 19.84 -9.36
N PHE A 91 -14.35 18.83 -10.11
CA PHE A 91 -14.36 18.92 -11.57
C PHE A 91 -15.27 20.07 -12.04
N PRO A 92 -14.85 20.91 -13.01
CA PRO A 92 -15.67 22.03 -13.47
C PRO A 92 -17.04 21.58 -13.99
N GLY A 93 -18.11 22.22 -13.51
CA GLY A 93 -19.50 21.91 -13.89
C GLY A 93 -20.16 20.80 -13.07
N ALA A 94 -19.42 20.18 -12.15
CA ALA A 94 -19.97 19.20 -11.22
C ALA A 94 -20.78 19.86 -10.10
N THR A 95 -22.09 19.61 -10.06
CA THR A 95 -22.95 20.02 -8.93
C THR A 95 -23.40 18.81 -8.14
N GLY A 96 -23.02 18.75 -6.86
CA GLY A 96 -23.44 17.65 -5.95
C GLY A 96 -22.65 16.34 -6.11
N SER A 97 -21.55 16.37 -6.85
CA SER A 97 -20.74 15.20 -7.18
C SER A 97 -19.79 14.75 -6.08
N THR A 98 -19.44 13.46 -6.10
CA THR A 98 -18.38 12.90 -5.26
C THR A 98 -17.04 12.97 -6.00
N THR A 99 -16.08 13.70 -5.44
CA THR A 99 -14.68 13.69 -5.85
C THR A 99 -13.89 12.95 -4.78
N GLU A 100 -13.12 11.94 -5.14
CA GLU A 100 -12.30 11.20 -4.19
C GLU A 100 -10.85 11.27 -4.60
N ALA A 101 -9.96 11.64 -3.68
CA ALA A 101 -8.53 11.45 -3.86
C ALA A 101 -8.13 10.07 -3.32
N GLN A 102 -7.34 9.33 -4.10
CA GLN A 102 -7.00 7.93 -3.82
C GLN A 102 -5.49 7.69 -3.73
N GLY A 103 -4.67 8.52 -4.38
CA GLY A 103 -3.21 8.41 -4.34
C GLY A 103 -2.51 9.77 -4.47
N ILE A 104 -1.30 9.86 -3.92
CA ILE A 104 -0.42 11.03 -3.97
C ILE A 104 1.04 10.56 -4.05
N ASN A 105 1.90 11.28 -4.80
CA ASN A 105 3.34 10.99 -4.90
C ASN A 105 4.21 12.07 -4.21
N ASN A 106 5.54 11.91 -4.21
CA ASN A 106 6.51 12.85 -3.62
C ASN A 106 6.60 14.21 -4.31
N HIS A 107 5.86 14.41 -5.39
CA HIS A 107 5.76 15.70 -6.08
C HIS A 107 4.45 16.43 -5.77
N GLY A 108 3.62 15.90 -4.86
CA GLY A 108 2.32 16.46 -4.52
C GLY A 108 1.27 16.29 -5.62
N THR A 109 1.56 15.45 -6.64
CA THR A 109 0.58 15.11 -7.67
C THR A 109 -0.40 14.10 -7.11
N ILE A 110 -1.68 14.41 -7.21
CA ILE A 110 -2.78 13.62 -6.64
C ILE A 110 -3.55 12.95 -7.78
N VAL A 111 -3.99 11.72 -7.57
CA VAL A 111 -4.91 11.02 -8.47
C VAL A 111 -6.14 10.54 -7.72
N GLY A 112 -7.20 10.31 -8.47
CA GLY A 112 -8.45 9.84 -7.90
C GLY A 112 -9.56 9.73 -8.91
N CYS A 113 -10.78 10.01 -8.47
CA CYS A 113 -11.94 9.89 -9.32
C CYS A 113 -13.02 10.93 -9.02
N HIS A 114 -13.99 11.02 -9.93
CA HIS A 114 -15.14 11.89 -9.82
C HIS A 114 -16.40 11.19 -10.31
N GLY A 115 -17.39 11.03 -9.45
CA GLY A 115 -18.70 10.48 -9.77
C GLY A 115 -19.72 11.58 -10.06
N ASP A 116 -20.36 11.52 -11.23
CA ASP A 116 -21.52 12.34 -11.53
C ASP A 116 -22.77 11.80 -10.79
N PRO A 117 -23.38 12.56 -9.88
CA PRO A 117 -24.49 12.09 -9.06
C PRO A 117 -25.76 11.87 -9.89
N ASP A 118 -25.92 12.58 -11.01
CA ASP A 118 -27.10 12.49 -11.87
C ASP A 118 -27.06 11.23 -12.74
N LEU A 119 -25.86 10.72 -13.01
CA LEU A 119 -25.62 9.50 -13.79
C LEU A 119 -25.28 8.28 -12.92
N GLY A 120 -25.12 8.51 -11.60
CA GLY A 120 -24.80 7.49 -10.61
C GLY A 120 -23.42 6.86 -10.81
N TRP A 121 -23.26 5.63 -10.31
CA TRP A 121 -22.00 4.87 -10.41
C TRP A 121 -21.56 4.55 -11.86
N GLN A 122 -22.35 4.91 -12.87
CA GLN A 122 -22.01 4.68 -14.28
C GLN A 122 -21.30 5.86 -14.93
N SER A 123 -20.81 6.83 -14.16
CA SER A 123 -20.10 8.00 -14.70
C SER A 123 -19.02 8.48 -13.75
N VAL A 124 -18.18 7.54 -13.34
CA VAL A 124 -16.97 7.86 -12.60
C VAL A 124 -15.84 8.14 -13.61
N ARG A 125 -15.15 9.27 -13.43
CA ARG A 125 -14.06 9.73 -14.29
C ARG A 125 -12.74 9.76 -13.52
N PRO A 126 -11.62 9.29 -14.10
CA PRO A 126 -10.32 9.32 -13.46
C PRO A 126 -9.77 10.74 -13.50
N LEU A 127 -9.35 11.25 -12.35
CA LEU A 127 -8.83 12.60 -12.22
C LEU A 127 -7.37 12.60 -11.79
N VAL A 128 -6.69 13.68 -12.14
CA VAL A 128 -5.38 14.06 -11.62
C VAL A 128 -5.36 15.54 -11.28
N TRP A 129 -4.74 15.87 -10.15
CA TRP A 129 -4.41 17.23 -9.75
C TRP A 129 -2.88 17.37 -9.75
N ALA A 130 -2.34 18.33 -10.50
CA ALA A 130 -0.90 18.57 -10.57
C ALA A 130 -0.32 18.98 -9.21
N THR A 131 -1.12 19.76 -8.47
CA THR A 131 -0.89 20.20 -7.09
C THR A 131 -2.23 20.19 -6.35
N PRO A 132 -2.24 20.15 -5.02
CA PRO A 132 -3.48 20.21 -4.24
C PRO A 132 -4.39 21.41 -4.59
N GLU A 133 -3.82 22.55 -4.99
CA GLU A 133 -4.55 23.77 -5.34
C GLU A 133 -4.98 23.86 -6.82
N SER A 134 -4.52 22.92 -7.65
CA SER A 134 -4.83 22.92 -9.08
C SER A 134 -6.28 22.48 -9.37
N LEU A 135 -6.81 22.87 -10.53
CA LEU A 135 -8.03 22.24 -11.05
C LEU A 135 -7.71 20.81 -11.53
N PRO A 136 -8.62 19.84 -11.33
CA PRO A 136 -8.40 18.49 -11.84
C PRO A 136 -8.39 18.46 -13.37
N VAL A 137 -7.56 17.59 -13.91
CA VAL A 137 -7.59 17.15 -15.31
C VAL A 137 -8.16 15.73 -15.37
N GLU A 138 -9.07 15.49 -16.31
CA GLU A 138 -9.57 14.15 -16.59
C GLU A 138 -8.52 13.35 -17.37
N LEU A 139 -8.16 12.16 -16.88
CA LEU A 139 -7.28 11.26 -17.61
C LEU A 139 -8.05 10.67 -18.81
N PRO A 140 -7.39 10.41 -19.94
CA PRO A 140 -8.06 9.88 -21.13
C PRO A 140 -8.64 8.50 -20.85
N VAL A 141 -9.87 8.31 -21.33
CA VAL A 141 -10.66 7.09 -21.24
C VAL A 141 -11.17 6.77 -22.65
N ARG A 142 -11.34 5.50 -22.97
CA ARG A 142 -11.93 5.07 -24.26
C ARG A 142 -13.44 5.29 -24.29
N ASP A 143 -13.99 5.48 -25.48
CA ASP A 143 -15.43 5.71 -25.68
C ASP A 143 -16.33 4.54 -25.22
N ASP A 144 -15.81 3.32 -25.10
CA ASP A 144 -16.56 2.12 -24.70
C ASP A 144 -16.52 1.83 -23.18
N VAL A 145 -15.87 2.71 -22.42
CA VAL A 145 -15.77 2.67 -20.97
C VAL A 145 -16.79 3.64 -20.37
N TYR A 146 -17.64 3.14 -19.47
CA TYR A 146 -18.66 3.97 -18.81
C TYR A 146 -18.25 4.42 -17.41
N ASN A 147 -17.34 3.71 -16.75
CA ASN A 147 -16.82 4.09 -15.43
C ASN A 147 -15.31 3.86 -15.40
N SER A 148 -14.59 4.77 -14.75
CA SER A 148 -13.14 4.73 -14.65
C SER A 148 -12.64 5.50 -13.44
N GLY A 149 -11.55 5.03 -12.83
CA GLY A 149 -10.93 5.68 -11.67
C GLY A 149 -9.43 5.43 -11.62
N ALA A 150 -8.68 6.42 -11.14
CA ALA A 150 -7.25 6.29 -10.86
C ALA A 150 -7.05 6.00 -9.37
N SER A 151 -6.31 4.93 -9.06
CA SER A 151 -6.19 4.41 -7.70
C SER A 151 -4.87 4.82 -7.02
N ALA A 152 -3.77 4.84 -7.78
CA ALA A 152 -2.44 5.09 -7.23
C ALA A 152 -1.51 5.71 -8.28
N ILE A 153 -0.50 6.43 -7.79
CA ILE A 153 0.53 7.12 -8.59
C ILE A 153 1.90 6.94 -7.92
N ASN A 154 2.96 6.79 -8.71
CA ASN A 154 4.34 6.82 -8.20
C ASN A 154 5.06 8.15 -8.53
N ASP A 155 6.27 8.33 -8.05
CA ASP A 155 7.06 9.55 -8.23
C ASP A 155 7.43 9.81 -9.69
N ASP A 156 7.59 8.75 -10.47
CA ASP A 156 7.82 8.88 -11.90
C ASP A 156 6.56 9.32 -12.66
N GLY A 157 5.41 9.49 -12.01
CA GLY A 157 4.15 9.87 -12.66
C GLY A 157 3.49 8.70 -13.41
N LEU A 158 3.81 7.45 -13.06
CA LEU A 158 3.06 6.29 -13.50
C LEU A 158 1.83 6.13 -12.61
N VAL A 159 0.65 6.24 -13.22
CA VAL A 159 -0.66 6.08 -12.59
C VAL A 159 -1.23 4.73 -12.95
N ILE A 160 -1.86 4.05 -12.00
CA ILE A 160 -2.69 2.87 -12.25
C ILE A 160 -4.14 3.13 -11.87
N GLY A 161 -5.04 2.39 -12.50
CA GLY A 161 -6.47 2.49 -12.22
C GLY A 161 -7.27 1.38 -12.88
N THR A 162 -8.58 1.56 -12.89
CA THR A 162 -9.53 0.58 -13.44
C THR A 162 -10.48 1.25 -14.42
N TRP A 163 -10.78 0.56 -15.52
CA TRP A 163 -11.86 0.87 -16.45
C TRP A 163 -12.97 -0.17 -16.36
N TYR A 164 -14.21 0.27 -16.49
CA TYR A 164 -15.42 -0.54 -16.54
C TYR A 164 -15.97 -0.49 -17.96
N GLU A 165 -15.89 -1.62 -18.63
CA GLU A 165 -16.27 -1.76 -20.03
C GLU A 165 -17.76 -2.04 -20.16
N SER A 166 -18.38 -1.52 -21.22
CA SER A 166 -19.81 -1.71 -21.51
C SER A 166 -20.27 -3.18 -21.59
N ASN A 167 -19.35 -4.14 -21.78
CA ASN A 167 -19.59 -5.58 -21.76
C ASN A 167 -19.66 -6.19 -20.33
N GLY A 168 -19.48 -5.38 -19.29
CA GLY A 168 -19.47 -5.79 -17.88
C GLY A 168 -18.11 -6.24 -17.34
N GLN A 169 -17.06 -6.24 -18.18
CA GLN A 169 -15.70 -6.54 -17.76
C GLN A 169 -15.02 -5.31 -17.14
N ARG A 170 -13.89 -5.55 -16.47
CA ARG A 170 -13.00 -4.51 -15.98
C ARG A 170 -11.60 -4.69 -16.53
N SER A 171 -10.94 -3.56 -16.74
CA SER A 171 -9.57 -3.49 -17.24
C SER A 171 -8.67 -2.78 -16.24
N LEU A 172 -7.56 -3.41 -15.86
CA LEU A 172 -6.42 -2.72 -15.23
C LEU A 172 -5.76 -1.86 -16.28
N VAL A 173 -5.61 -0.58 -15.97
CA VAL A 173 -5.00 0.39 -16.87
C VAL A 173 -3.89 1.16 -16.19
N ALA A 174 -2.97 1.65 -17.00
CA ALA A 174 -1.95 2.58 -16.55
C ALA A 174 -1.90 3.82 -17.46
N TRP A 175 -1.54 4.95 -16.88
CA TRP A 175 -1.22 6.19 -17.59
C TRP A 175 0.16 6.66 -17.19
N LYS A 176 0.91 7.19 -18.15
CA LYS A 176 2.17 7.87 -17.88
C LYS A 176 1.91 9.36 -17.97
N LEU A 177 2.24 10.08 -16.89
CA LEU A 177 2.11 11.51 -16.80
C LEU A 177 3.47 12.19 -16.86
N SER A 178 3.45 13.44 -17.32
CA SER A 178 4.48 14.43 -17.04
C SER A 178 3.79 15.65 -16.42
N VAL A 179 4.34 16.14 -15.32
CA VAL A 179 3.85 17.36 -14.65
C VAL A 179 4.96 18.40 -14.70
N SER A 180 4.73 19.49 -15.44
CA SER A 180 5.67 20.60 -15.56
C SER A 180 4.95 21.92 -15.35
N ASP A 181 5.42 22.75 -14.43
CA ASP A 181 4.83 24.08 -14.14
C ASP A 181 3.32 24.00 -13.81
N GLY A 182 2.91 22.95 -13.09
CA GLY A 182 1.51 22.71 -12.74
C GLY A 182 0.62 22.23 -13.90
N ILE A 183 1.20 21.94 -15.07
CA ILE A 183 0.48 21.43 -16.23
C ILE A 183 0.67 19.92 -16.30
N VAL A 184 -0.43 19.17 -16.33
CA VAL A 184 -0.41 17.72 -16.55
C VAL A 184 -0.47 17.42 -18.04
N THR A 185 0.44 16.57 -18.51
CA THR A 185 0.43 15.98 -19.85
C THR A 185 0.40 14.46 -19.74
N VAL A 186 -0.56 13.81 -20.41
CA VAL A 186 -0.59 12.35 -20.51
C VAL A 186 0.26 11.92 -21.70
N LEU A 187 1.34 11.20 -21.43
CA LEU A 187 2.31 10.76 -22.44
C LEU A 187 1.89 9.45 -23.10
N ASP A 188 1.30 8.53 -22.33
CA ASP A 188 0.84 7.23 -22.83
C ASP A 188 -0.25 6.64 -21.92
N SER A 189 -0.98 5.66 -22.44
CA SER A 189 -1.93 4.85 -21.69
C SER A 189 -1.91 3.40 -22.16
N LEU A 190 -1.96 2.45 -21.23
CA LEU A 190 -1.89 1.01 -21.50
C LEU A 190 -3.02 0.27 -20.79
N VAL A 191 -3.77 -0.56 -21.53
CA VAL A 191 -4.62 -1.61 -20.94
C VAL A 191 -3.74 -2.83 -20.69
N ILE A 192 -3.64 -3.23 -19.42
CA ILE A 192 -2.68 -4.26 -18.97
C ILE A 192 -3.33 -5.65 -18.92
N VAL A 193 -4.54 -5.72 -18.36
CA VAL A 193 -5.33 -6.94 -18.28
C VAL A 193 -6.82 -6.61 -18.23
N THR A 194 -7.63 -7.41 -18.93
CA THR A 194 -9.09 -7.36 -18.89
C THR A 194 -9.60 -8.68 -18.33
N ALA A 195 -10.50 -8.61 -17.35
CA ALA A 195 -11.14 -9.77 -16.75
C ALA A 195 -12.58 -9.42 -16.34
N PRO A 196 -13.43 -10.40 -15.96
CA PRO A 196 -14.78 -10.12 -15.45
C PRO A 196 -14.76 -9.08 -14.32
N ASN A 197 -13.73 -9.12 -13.48
CA ASN A 197 -13.51 -8.12 -12.47
C ASN A 197 -12.00 -7.95 -12.21
N VAL A 198 -11.57 -6.71 -11.99
CA VAL A 198 -10.19 -6.31 -11.73
C VAL A 198 -10.22 -5.11 -10.78
N PHE A 199 -9.30 -5.10 -9.82
CA PHE A 199 -9.09 -4.01 -8.86
C PHE A 199 -7.61 -3.63 -8.85
N ALA A 200 -7.32 -2.38 -9.20
CA ALA A 200 -5.99 -1.80 -9.11
C ALA A 200 -5.78 -1.21 -7.71
N GLU A 201 -4.72 -1.64 -7.03
CA GLU A 201 -4.56 -1.35 -5.60
C GLU A 201 -3.47 -0.31 -5.37
N ARG A 202 -2.21 -0.68 -5.65
CA ARG A 202 -1.04 0.16 -5.36
C ARG A 202 0.02 0.02 -6.45
N THR A 203 0.79 1.09 -6.62
CA THR A 203 2.00 1.14 -7.45
C THR A 203 3.16 1.72 -6.64
N THR A 204 4.39 1.43 -7.05
CA THR A 204 5.64 1.84 -6.38
C THR A 204 6.55 2.59 -7.34
N ASN A 205 7.56 3.28 -6.85
CA ASN A 205 8.56 3.98 -7.66
C ASN A 205 9.38 3.01 -8.51
N SER A 206 9.62 1.81 -8.02
CA SER A 206 10.25 0.72 -8.77
C SER A 206 9.35 0.14 -9.87
N GLY A 207 8.09 0.58 -9.95
CA GLY A 207 7.12 0.21 -10.96
C GLY A 207 6.37 -1.09 -10.64
N TYR A 208 6.51 -1.65 -9.44
CA TYR A 208 5.68 -2.79 -9.03
C TYR A 208 4.23 -2.36 -8.83
N VAL A 209 3.32 -3.20 -9.32
CA VAL A 209 1.88 -3.03 -9.20
C VAL A 209 1.29 -4.27 -8.55
N SER A 210 0.47 -4.06 -7.51
CA SER A 210 -0.43 -5.08 -6.98
C SER A 210 -1.84 -4.88 -7.54
N TYR A 211 -2.49 -5.99 -7.88
CA TYR A 211 -3.88 -5.95 -8.31
C TYR A 211 -4.58 -7.27 -7.98
N THR A 212 -5.91 -7.21 -7.91
CA THR A 212 -6.77 -8.37 -7.75
C THR A 212 -7.56 -8.58 -9.03
N ALA A 213 -7.68 -9.81 -9.53
CA ALA A 213 -8.52 -10.11 -10.69
C ALA A 213 -9.32 -11.39 -10.53
N ASP A 214 -10.53 -11.41 -11.07
CA ASP A 214 -11.36 -12.61 -11.16
C ASP A 214 -10.85 -13.52 -12.28
N VAL A 215 -10.49 -14.74 -11.91
CA VAL A 215 -10.12 -15.79 -12.88
C VAL A 215 -11.32 -16.69 -13.12
N SER A 216 -11.62 -16.95 -14.39
CA SER A 216 -12.86 -17.52 -14.94
C SER A 216 -13.37 -18.87 -14.36
N SER A 217 -12.67 -19.45 -13.39
CA SER A 217 -12.98 -20.75 -12.78
C SER A 217 -12.84 -20.82 -11.26
N GLY A 218 -12.50 -19.73 -10.54
CA GLY A 218 -12.06 -19.87 -9.15
C GLY A 218 -12.18 -18.67 -8.21
N GLY A 219 -12.75 -17.54 -8.65
CA GLY A 219 -12.87 -16.31 -7.85
C GLY A 219 -11.62 -15.42 -7.91
N TYR A 220 -11.54 -14.41 -7.04
CA TYR A 220 -10.45 -13.43 -7.03
C TYR A 220 -9.07 -14.04 -6.78
N ARG A 221 -8.06 -13.52 -7.47
CA ARG A 221 -6.65 -13.87 -7.29
C ARG A 221 -5.83 -12.60 -7.13
N ALA A 222 -4.91 -12.64 -6.16
CA ALA A 222 -3.90 -11.63 -5.97
C ALA A 222 -2.77 -11.81 -7.01
N PHE A 223 -2.41 -10.71 -7.66
CA PHE A 223 -1.33 -10.66 -8.63
C PHE A 223 -0.33 -9.56 -8.31
N ARG A 224 0.88 -9.75 -8.82
CA ARG A 224 1.92 -8.73 -8.93
C ARG A 224 2.38 -8.64 -10.38
N LEU A 225 2.75 -7.45 -10.84
CA LEU A 225 3.57 -7.26 -12.05
C LEU A 225 4.51 -6.07 -11.87
N ARG A 226 5.35 -5.80 -12.88
CA ARG A 226 6.19 -4.60 -12.93
C ARG A 226 6.03 -3.87 -14.26
N LEU A 227 5.76 -2.58 -14.19
CA LEU A 227 5.69 -1.66 -15.32
C LEU A 227 6.95 -0.80 -15.35
N ILE A 228 7.36 -0.39 -16.55
CA ILE A 228 8.42 0.58 -16.78
C ILE A 228 7.98 1.58 -17.84
N TRP A 229 8.53 2.79 -17.75
CA TRP A 229 8.48 3.76 -18.83
C TRP A 229 9.71 3.59 -19.72
N ASP A 230 9.50 3.30 -21.00
CA ASP A 230 10.59 3.23 -21.97
C ASP A 230 10.71 4.57 -22.71
N GLU A 231 11.70 5.37 -22.32
CA GLU A 231 11.96 6.68 -22.92
C GLU A 231 12.23 6.60 -24.43
N SER A 232 12.74 5.48 -24.94
CA SER A 232 13.09 5.36 -26.36
C SER A 232 11.85 5.22 -27.25
N SER A 233 10.83 4.48 -26.77
CA SER A 233 9.57 4.30 -27.48
C SER A 233 8.47 5.24 -27.02
N GLN A 234 8.69 5.97 -25.91
CA GLN A 234 7.69 6.78 -25.22
C GLN A 234 6.44 5.95 -24.91
N LYS A 235 6.65 4.76 -24.32
CA LYS A 235 5.58 3.83 -23.97
C LYS A 235 5.74 3.24 -22.59
N ILE A 236 4.60 2.93 -21.97
CA ILE A 236 4.53 2.04 -20.82
C ILE A 236 4.73 0.61 -21.32
N LEU A 237 5.64 -0.12 -20.70
CA LEU A 237 5.89 -1.53 -20.98
C LEU A 237 5.74 -2.36 -19.70
N GLU A 238 5.14 -3.54 -19.82
CA GLU A 238 5.27 -4.56 -18.79
C GLU A 238 6.64 -5.23 -18.89
N VAL A 239 7.35 -5.35 -17.77
CA VAL A 239 8.61 -6.09 -17.71
C VAL A 239 8.32 -7.57 -17.93
N VAL A 240 8.94 -8.14 -18.95
CA VAL A 240 8.73 -9.55 -19.34
C VAL A 240 8.98 -10.48 -18.16
N GLY A 241 8.00 -11.36 -17.89
CA GLY A 241 8.08 -12.35 -16.81
C GLY A 241 7.87 -11.79 -15.39
N SER A 242 7.54 -10.49 -15.25
CA SER A 242 7.29 -9.89 -13.94
C SER A 242 5.91 -10.23 -13.36
N ARG A 243 4.94 -10.55 -14.21
CA ARG A 243 3.58 -10.91 -13.80
C ARG A 243 3.56 -12.25 -13.09
N SER A 244 3.01 -12.29 -11.89
CA SER A 244 2.93 -13.49 -11.06
C SER A 244 1.60 -13.54 -10.31
N GLN A 245 0.89 -14.66 -10.43
CA GLN A 245 -0.21 -15.02 -9.54
C GLN A 245 0.40 -15.46 -8.20
N LEU A 246 -0.10 -14.91 -7.09
CA LEU A 246 0.50 -15.17 -5.78
C LEU A 246 -0.06 -16.46 -5.14
N PHE A 247 -1.33 -16.79 -5.40
CA PHE A 247 -1.99 -17.97 -4.85
C PHE A 247 -2.87 -18.65 -5.89
N GLU A 248 -3.05 -19.97 -5.76
CA GLU A 248 -4.03 -20.72 -6.55
C GLU A 248 -5.46 -20.60 -6.01
N GLY A 249 -5.62 -20.23 -4.73
CA GLY A 249 -6.90 -20.04 -4.05
C GLY A 249 -7.36 -18.58 -4.04
N HIS A 250 -8.59 -18.35 -3.56
CA HIS A 250 -9.15 -17.00 -3.47
C HIS A 250 -8.24 -16.08 -2.65
N SER A 251 -7.81 -14.98 -3.25
CA SER A 251 -6.87 -14.04 -2.65
C SER A 251 -7.07 -12.65 -3.24
N GLU A 252 -6.80 -11.63 -2.43
CA GLU A 252 -6.90 -10.23 -2.80
C GLU A 252 -5.58 -9.56 -2.39
N ALA A 253 -4.96 -8.87 -3.35
CA ALA A 253 -3.82 -8.00 -3.06
C ALA A 253 -4.36 -6.64 -2.59
N ILE A 254 -3.62 -5.95 -1.71
CA ILE A 254 -4.00 -4.63 -1.20
C ILE A 254 -2.80 -3.68 -1.24
N GLY A 255 -1.61 -4.16 -0.89
CA GLY A 255 -0.40 -3.32 -0.84
C GLY A 255 0.79 -3.94 -1.59
N VAL A 256 1.72 -3.09 -2.03
CA VAL A 256 3.02 -3.50 -2.58
C VAL A 256 4.11 -2.49 -2.19
N ASN A 257 5.34 -2.94 -1.91
CA ASN A 257 6.51 -2.07 -1.65
C ASN A 257 7.51 -2.06 -2.81
N GLU A 258 8.53 -1.19 -2.69
CA GLU A 258 9.64 -1.06 -3.62
C GLU A 258 10.42 -2.35 -3.85
N ALA A 259 10.42 -3.27 -2.88
CA ALA A 259 11.04 -4.59 -3.02
C ALA A 259 10.17 -5.59 -3.81
N GLY A 260 8.95 -5.22 -4.22
CA GLY A 260 7.99 -6.11 -4.88
C GLY A 260 7.33 -7.11 -3.94
N THR A 261 7.39 -6.88 -2.63
CA THR A 261 6.61 -7.64 -1.64
C THR A 261 5.17 -7.17 -1.69
N VAL A 262 4.22 -8.10 -1.77
CA VAL A 262 2.78 -7.81 -1.81
C VAL A 262 2.12 -8.28 -0.53
N CYS A 263 1.19 -7.50 0.03
CA CYS A 263 0.32 -7.94 1.11
C CYS A 263 -1.15 -7.91 0.71
N GLY A 264 -1.97 -8.59 1.50
CA GLY A 264 -3.42 -8.60 1.35
C GLY A 264 -4.05 -9.69 2.19
N THR A 265 -5.11 -10.29 1.65
CA THR A 265 -5.82 -11.41 2.28
C THR A 265 -5.83 -12.64 1.37
N TYR A 266 -5.74 -13.81 1.98
CA TYR A 266 -5.90 -15.07 1.28
C TYR A 266 -6.87 -15.97 2.04
N ARG A 267 -7.68 -16.70 1.29
CA ARG A 267 -8.72 -17.57 1.83
C ARG A 267 -8.17 -18.99 1.96
N LEU A 268 -8.04 -19.47 3.19
CA LEU A 268 -7.66 -20.85 3.48
C LEU A 268 -8.80 -21.83 3.18
N ASP A 269 -10.02 -21.46 3.56
CA ASP A 269 -11.24 -22.23 3.30
C ASP A 269 -12.46 -21.31 3.19
N SER A 270 -13.68 -21.86 3.03
CA SER A 270 -14.90 -21.06 2.87
C SER A 270 -15.18 -20.03 3.98
N THR A 271 -14.57 -20.19 5.15
CA THR A 271 -14.85 -19.42 6.37
C THR A 271 -13.65 -18.64 6.91
N LEU A 272 -12.42 -19.05 6.57
CA LEU A 272 -11.20 -18.48 7.15
C LEU A 272 -10.40 -17.69 6.12
N MET A 273 -10.18 -16.41 6.44
CA MET A 273 -9.25 -15.51 5.76
C MET A 273 -8.03 -15.30 6.63
N GLU A 274 -6.87 -15.18 6.01
CA GLU A 274 -5.62 -14.83 6.67
C GLU A 274 -4.90 -13.71 5.93
N ALA A 275 -4.27 -12.83 6.69
CA ALA A 275 -3.35 -11.84 6.17
C ALA A 275 -2.12 -12.53 5.59
N PHE A 276 -1.62 -12.05 4.45
CA PHE A 276 -0.31 -12.46 3.94
C PHE A 276 0.58 -11.27 3.63
N ALA A 277 1.89 -11.51 3.65
CA ALA A 277 2.86 -10.72 2.93
C ALA A 277 3.80 -11.68 2.19
N MET A 278 3.95 -11.52 0.87
CA MET A 278 4.70 -12.43 0.00
C MET A 278 5.79 -11.66 -0.73
N THR A 279 7.03 -12.13 -0.62
CA THR A 279 8.20 -11.48 -1.24
C THR A 279 8.20 -11.61 -2.76
N ILE A 280 9.14 -10.92 -3.40
CA ILE A 280 9.32 -11.03 -4.85
C ILE A 280 9.60 -12.47 -5.32
N HIS A 281 10.27 -13.25 -4.47
CA HIS A 281 10.65 -14.64 -4.73
C HIS A 281 9.55 -15.66 -4.42
N GLY A 282 8.36 -15.20 -4.00
CA GLY A 282 7.24 -16.08 -3.64
C GLY A 282 7.34 -16.65 -2.22
N GLU A 283 8.21 -16.10 -1.38
CA GLU A 283 8.34 -16.53 0.02
C GLU A 283 7.26 -15.84 0.87
N LEU A 284 6.47 -16.63 1.60
CA LEU A 284 5.50 -16.11 2.57
C LEU A 284 6.23 -15.64 3.83
N LEU A 285 6.04 -14.36 4.19
CA LEU A 285 6.50 -13.82 5.46
C LEU A 285 5.57 -14.28 6.57
N VAL A 286 6.16 -14.74 7.67
CA VAL A 286 5.40 -15.11 8.87
C VAL A 286 4.96 -13.83 9.57
N LEU A 287 3.65 -13.56 9.51
CA LEU A 287 3.02 -12.49 10.28
C LEU A 287 2.70 -13.03 11.68
N PRO A 288 3.38 -12.58 12.76
CA PRO A 288 3.06 -13.04 14.10
C PRO A 288 1.60 -12.74 14.46
N GLN A 289 0.97 -13.67 15.17
CA GLN A 289 -0.35 -13.46 15.76
C GLN A 289 -0.19 -12.83 17.15
N LEU A 290 -1.07 -11.89 17.51
CA LEU A 290 -1.12 -11.36 18.88
C LEU A 290 -1.47 -12.51 19.84
N PRO A 291 -0.88 -12.53 21.06
CA PRO A 291 -1.28 -13.49 22.06
C PRO A 291 -2.77 -13.33 22.34
N GLY A 292 -3.48 -14.46 22.28
CA GLY A 292 -4.88 -14.55 22.66
C GLY A 292 -5.13 -14.15 24.12
N GLY A 293 -6.40 -13.93 24.46
CA GLY A 293 -6.83 -13.54 25.79
C GLY A 293 -8.02 -14.33 26.30
N LYS A 294 -8.64 -13.81 27.37
CA LYS A 294 -9.93 -14.29 27.85
C LYS A 294 -10.92 -13.14 27.96
N THR A 295 -12.12 -13.32 27.42
CA THR A 295 -13.25 -12.40 27.65
C THR A 295 -14.49 -13.19 28.03
N LYS A 296 -15.21 -12.75 29.06
CA LYS A 296 -16.38 -13.45 29.62
C LYS A 296 -16.12 -14.94 29.91
N GLY A 297 -14.91 -15.28 30.33
CA GLY A 297 -14.49 -16.65 30.64
C GLY A 297 -14.14 -17.53 29.43
N LYS A 298 -14.33 -17.04 28.19
CA LYS A 298 -13.93 -17.73 26.97
C LYS A 298 -12.54 -17.30 26.52
N THR A 299 -11.71 -18.26 26.11
CA THR A 299 -10.41 -17.98 25.49
C THR A 299 -10.64 -17.54 24.04
N TYR A 300 -9.89 -16.55 23.59
CA TYR A 300 -9.82 -16.16 22.19
C TYR A 300 -8.37 -16.08 21.71
N GLU A 301 -8.16 -16.23 20.42
CA GLU A 301 -6.93 -15.95 19.67
C GLU A 301 -7.13 -14.66 18.88
N VAL A 302 -6.07 -13.90 18.59
CA VAL A 302 -6.15 -12.77 17.67
C VAL A 302 -5.54 -13.21 16.35
N ARG A 303 -6.34 -13.20 15.28
CA ARG A 303 -5.92 -13.66 13.96
C ARG A 303 -5.89 -12.50 12.99
N ASN A 304 -4.74 -12.26 12.37
CA ASN A 304 -4.63 -11.27 11.31
C ASN A 304 -5.38 -11.79 10.08
N THR A 305 -6.48 -11.13 9.70
CA THR A 305 -7.37 -11.56 8.62
C THR A 305 -7.08 -10.82 7.31
N CYS A 306 -6.48 -9.63 7.40
CA CYS A 306 -6.14 -8.83 6.24
C CYS A 306 -4.90 -7.96 6.47
N ALA A 307 -3.91 -7.98 5.57
CA ALA A 307 -2.81 -7.02 5.60
C ALA A 307 -3.11 -5.84 4.65
N MET A 308 -3.27 -4.65 5.23
CA MET A 308 -3.80 -3.45 4.55
C MET A 308 -2.71 -2.66 3.83
N ALA A 309 -1.54 -2.52 4.45
CA ALA A 309 -0.45 -1.74 3.91
C ALA A 309 0.89 -2.25 4.43
N LEU A 310 1.95 -1.98 3.68
CA LEU A 310 3.31 -2.40 3.98
C LEU A 310 4.29 -1.31 3.57
N ASN A 311 5.37 -1.14 4.34
CA ASN A 311 6.39 -0.13 4.04
C ASN A 311 7.67 -0.73 3.45
N ASN A 312 8.65 0.13 3.15
CA ASN A 312 9.99 -0.24 2.68
C ASN A 312 11.00 -0.44 3.81
N ALA A 313 10.57 -0.42 5.08
CA ALA A 313 11.49 -0.56 6.21
C ALA A 313 12.15 -1.96 6.24
N SER A 314 13.29 -2.04 6.93
CA SER A 314 13.96 -3.30 7.23
C SER A 314 14.16 -3.45 8.74
N PRO A 315 13.49 -4.41 9.41
CA PRO A 315 12.52 -5.37 8.84
C PRO A 315 11.23 -4.71 8.32
N VAL A 316 10.58 -5.36 7.34
CA VAL A 316 9.31 -4.91 6.74
C VAL A 316 8.26 -4.75 7.84
N GLN A 317 7.52 -3.64 7.80
CA GLN A 317 6.35 -3.43 8.63
C GLN A 317 5.09 -3.59 7.80
N VAL A 318 4.10 -4.23 8.39
CA VAL A 318 2.78 -4.48 7.82
C VAL A 318 1.77 -3.94 8.82
N VAL A 319 0.80 -3.17 8.36
CA VAL A 319 -0.39 -2.90 9.16
C VAL A 319 -1.49 -3.81 8.69
N ALA A 320 -2.16 -4.45 9.63
CA ALA A 320 -3.14 -5.48 9.37
C ALA A 320 -4.38 -5.27 10.23
N TRP A 321 -5.48 -5.78 9.72
CA TRP A 321 -6.69 -6.04 10.48
C TRP A 321 -6.61 -7.45 11.07
N ALA A 322 -7.02 -7.57 12.32
CA ALA A 322 -7.11 -8.83 13.04
C ALA A 322 -8.45 -8.97 13.78
N ASP A 323 -8.93 -10.21 13.92
CA ASP A 323 -10.19 -10.53 14.60
C ASP A 323 -9.94 -11.38 15.84
N LYS A 324 -10.79 -11.26 16.88
CA LYS A 324 -10.80 -12.29 17.94
C LYS A 324 -11.49 -13.54 17.43
N TYR A 325 -10.74 -14.61 17.35
CA TYR A 325 -11.24 -15.94 17.08
C TYR A 325 -11.48 -16.70 18.39
N PHE A 326 -12.67 -17.25 18.58
CA PHE A 326 -13.03 -18.08 19.72
C PHE A 326 -13.05 -19.56 19.30
N PRO A 327 -12.00 -20.34 19.59
CA PRO A 327 -11.88 -21.71 19.10
C PRO A 327 -13.03 -22.61 19.54
N ASP A 328 -13.51 -22.43 20.77
CA ASP A 328 -14.58 -23.26 21.37
C ASP A 328 -15.92 -23.13 20.64
N SER A 329 -16.18 -21.99 19.99
CA SER A 329 -17.43 -21.72 19.27
C SER A 329 -17.24 -21.59 17.77
N ASN A 330 -16.00 -21.64 17.27
CA ASN A 330 -15.65 -21.30 15.89
C ASN A 330 -16.29 -19.96 15.43
N GLN A 331 -16.23 -18.95 16.31
CA GLN A 331 -16.79 -17.63 16.08
C GLN A 331 -15.67 -16.60 16.00
N MET A 332 -15.79 -15.65 15.07
CA MET A 332 -14.99 -14.42 15.06
C MET A 332 -15.85 -13.27 15.60
N THR A 333 -15.30 -12.46 16.50
CA THR A 333 -15.96 -11.27 17.03
C THR A 333 -14.95 -10.16 17.29
N ASP A 334 -15.34 -8.92 17.09
CA ASP A 334 -14.53 -7.72 17.35
C ASP A 334 -13.28 -7.61 16.46
N ASP A 335 -13.16 -6.45 15.84
CA ASP A 335 -12.13 -6.10 14.86
C ASP A 335 -11.02 -5.30 15.56
N TYR A 336 -9.75 -5.57 15.22
CA TYR A 336 -8.56 -4.93 15.78
C TYR A 336 -7.64 -4.44 14.67
N ASP A 337 -7.13 -3.22 14.80
CA ASP A 337 -6.01 -2.75 13.99
C ASP A 337 -4.67 -3.09 14.67
N VAL A 338 -3.75 -3.72 13.92
CA VAL A 338 -2.46 -4.18 14.46
C VAL A 338 -1.28 -3.75 13.58
N ARG A 339 -0.21 -3.29 14.21
CA ARG A 339 1.08 -3.06 13.54
C ARG A 339 1.99 -4.25 13.75
N ILE A 340 2.38 -4.87 12.65
CA ILE A 340 3.22 -6.06 12.60
C ILE A 340 4.58 -5.65 12.06
N THR A 341 5.64 -5.89 12.82
CA THR A 341 7.01 -5.86 12.30
C THR A 341 7.40 -7.30 11.98
N ALA A 342 7.60 -7.59 10.70
CA ALA A 342 7.84 -8.94 10.22
C ALA A 342 8.98 -9.61 11.01
N ASN A 343 8.77 -10.88 11.38
CA ASN A 343 9.73 -11.71 12.12
C ASN A 343 10.17 -11.20 13.51
N THR A 344 9.54 -10.15 14.07
CA THR A 344 10.05 -9.52 15.29
C THR A 344 8.97 -9.26 16.34
N SER A 345 7.97 -8.45 16.05
CA SER A 345 7.00 -7.99 17.05
C SER A 345 5.67 -7.60 16.44
N ILE A 346 4.63 -7.61 17.27
CA ILE A 346 3.29 -7.13 16.93
C ILE A 346 2.84 -6.18 18.03
N THR A 347 2.18 -5.08 17.64
CA THR A 347 1.66 -4.04 18.52
C THR A 347 0.18 -3.85 18.21
N ASN A 348 -0.65 -3.91 19.24
CA ASN A 348 -2.08 -3.60 19.13
C ASN A 348 -2.25 -2.08 19.04
N LEU A 349 -2.80 -1.58 17.94
CA LEU A 349 -2.96 -0.14 17.72
C LEU A 349 -4.13 0.45 18.50
N GLU A 350 -5.08 -0.38 18.95
CA GLU A 350 -6.19 0.08 19.79
C GLU A 350 -5.75 0.50 21.19
N ASP A 351 -4.69 -0.13 21.72
CA ASP A 351 -4.12 0.26 23.01
C ASP A 351 -3.47 1.65 22.93
N GLU A 352 -3.08 2.08 21.73
CA GLU A 352 -2.46 3.39 21.46
C GLU A 352 -3.50 4.46 21.12
N VAL A 353 -4.65 4.06 20.54
CA VAL A 353 -5.68 4.96 20.05
C VAL A 353 -7.06 4.43 20.43
N SER A 354 -7.66 5.03 21.46
CA SER A 354 -9.06 4.74 21.77
C SER A 354 -9.96 5.22 20.63
N ASN A 355 -10.86 4.35 20.15
CA ASN A 355 -11.97 4.64 19.21
C ASN A 355 -11.64 4.63 17.70
N TRP A 356 -10.76 3.76 17.23
CA TRP A 356 -10.78 3.34 15.83
C TRP A 356 -12.20 2.88 15.43
N VAL A 357 -12.60 3.16 14.19
CA VAL A 357 -13.79 2.51 13.60
C VAL A 357 -13.33 1.21 12.95
N ASP A 358 -14.19 0.22 12.82
CA ASP A 358 -13.92 -1.00 12.05
C ASP A 358 -13.30 -0.67 10.67
N ASN A 359 -12.23 -1.39 10.29
CA ASN A 359 -11.54 -1.30 8.99
C ASN A 359 -10.90 0.05 8.67
N SER A 360 -10.15 0.60 9.61
CA SER A 360 -9.79 2.01 9.53
C SER A 360 -8.39 2.33 9.08
N VAL A 361 -7.42 1.40 9.13
CA VAL A 361 -6.08 1.69 8.63
C VAL A 361 -6.07 1.71 7.11
N ALA A 362 -5.61 2.82 6.55
CA ALA A 362 -5.54 3.03 5.12
C ALA A 362 -4.13 2.82 4.55
N ASP A 363 -3.08 3.21 5.29
CA ASP A 363 -1.72 3.24 4.75
C ASP A 363 -0.63 3.30 5.83
N ILE A 364 0.61 2.95 5.45
CA ILE A 364 1.82 3.10 6.25
C ILE A 364 2.99 3.58 5.39
N ASN A 365 3.71 4.62 5.83
CA ASN A 365 4.91 5.09 5.13
C ASN A 365 6.22 4.45 5.64
N ASP A 366 7.33 4.83 5.02
CA ASP A 366 8.67 4.28 5.33
C ASP A 366 9.22 4.69 6.69
N ALA A 367 8.83 5.86 7.20
CA ALA A 367 9.09 6.23 8.59
C ALA A 367 8.20 5.46 9.59
N GLY A 368 7.24 4.67 9.11
CA GLY A 368 6.34 3.87 9.95
C GLY A 368 5.18 4.67 10.54
N TRP A 369 4.84 5.81 9.92
CA TRP A 369 3.62 6.56 10.23
C TRP A 369 2.44 5.79 9.67
N ILE A 370 1.35 5.75 10.43
CA ILE A 370 0.14 5.03 10.03
C ILE A 370 -1.00 6.04 9.92
N ILE A 371 -1.78 5.95 8.85
CA ILE A 371 -3.00 6.74 8.69
C ILE A 371 -4.23 5.85 8.77
N GLY A 372 -5.30 6.40 9.30
CA GLY A 372 -6.59 5.72 9.26
C GLY A 372 -7.76 6.54 9.77
N ARG A 373 -8.86 5.86 10.11
CA ARG A 373 -10.14 6.46 10.50
C ARG A 373 -10.62 6.10 11.92
N THR A 374 -10.81 7.12 12.76
CA THR A 374 -11.54 6.98 14.03
C THR A 374 -13.00 7.37 13.90
N THR A 375 -13.78 7.04 14.94
CA THR A 375 -15.19 7.45 15.06
C THR A 375 -15.38 8.96 14.96
N ASN A 376 -14.33 9.72 15.29
CA ASN A 376 -14.31 11.18 15.29
C ASN A 376 -13.66 11.79 14.04
N GLY A 377 -13.24 10.98 13.07
CA GLY A 377 -12.61 11.46 11.83
C GLY A 377 -11.26 10.79 11.52
N ALA A 378 -10.56 11.35 10.55
CA ALA A 378 -9.26 10.85 10.08
C ALA A 378 -8.16 11.09 11.12
N VAL A 379 -7.22 10.16 11.25
CA VAL A 379 -6.11 10.24 12.20
C VAL A 379 -4.78 9.81 11.61
N VAL A 380 -3.71 10.29 12.23
CA VAL A 380 -2.33 9.86 11.98
C VAL A 380 -1.73 9.39 13.30
N LEU A 381 -1.03 8.26 13.25
CA LEU A 381 -0.25 7.73 14.36
C LEU A 381 1.24 7.89 14.06
N LEU A 382 1.95 8.57 14.96
CA LEU A 382 3.40 8.76 14.86
C LEU A 382 4.16 7.54 15.43
N PRO A 383 5.31 7.16 14.82
CA PRO A 383 6.14 6.04 15.25
C PRO A 383 6.84 6.23 16.61
#